data_AF-A0A2W7IV95-F1
#
_entry.id   AF-A0A2W7IV95-F1
#
_cell.length_a   1.000
_cell.length_b   1.000
_cell.length_c   1.000
_cell.angle_alpha   90.00
_cell.angle_beta   90.00
_cell.angle_gamma   90.00
#
_symmetry.space_group_name_H-M   'P 1'
#
loop_
_entity.id
_entity.type
_entity.pdbx_description
1 polymer ?
#
loop_
_entity_poly.entity_id
_entity_poly.type
_entity_poly.pdbx_seq_one_letter_code
_entity_poly.pdbx_strand_id
1 'polypeptide(L)'
;MKLTGSLIEVNPADEAIEFYKERGDEFQMINIVVCCYAFERIDGRLVGLPYHISLRPAQKNGKPQKVEPELLRKLDLSRVLDGFPRYMGYNPFSNTFGLYVIGNAPIAKDICSDVVGIVYKTYFLASKYTNKDVCDPGLCTILLGESKGALSDYRKFRFDRYFKTFTNITPVKIWGCDSPIELFLLQGMSSLGLRPEIQMIIFSDGSTFPSLQNMWERGKRTKAFAKKITEADFFFEEQKIAVFCDSVAYHSSPEAIAKDKEIDRKLEAAGIRSVRVSGRDIAASPMECARRIFNYIND
;
A
#
# COMPACT_ATOMS: atom_id res chain seq x y z
N MET A 1 10.84 -5.96 -26.67
CA MET A 1 10.24 -7.31 -26.59
C MET A 1 10.78 -8.28 -27.66
N LYS A 2 12.07 -8.19 -28.04
CA LYS A 2 12.72 -9.13 -28.99
C LYS A 2 13.68 -10.13 -28.31
N LEU A 3 14.01 -9.94 -27.03
CA LEU A 3 14.98 -10.77 -26.31
C LEU A 3 14.40 -12.08 -25.74
N THR A 4 13.09 -12.17 -25.47
CA THR A 4 12.47 -13.34 -24.81
C THR A 4 11.34 -14.00 -25.59
N GLY A 5 11.24 -13.77 -26.90
CA GLY A 5 10.23 -14.45 -27.74
C GLY A 5 8.77 -14.24 -27.30
N SER A 6 8.47 -13.12 -26.63
CA SER A 6 7.16 -12.78 -26.04
C SER A 6 6.74 -13.57 -24.80
N LEU A 7 7.53 -14.54 -24.33
CA LEU A 7 7.29 -15.24 -23.07
C LEU A 7 8.04 -14.53 -21.93
N ILE A 8 7.35 -14.29 -20.82
CA ILE A 8 7.94 -13.75 -19.58
C ILE A 8 7.77 -14.84 -18.53
N GLU A 9 8.87 -15.43 -18.11
CA GLU A 9 8.91 -16.43 -17.04
C GLU A 9 9.30 -15.80 -15.70
N VAL A 10 9.12 -16.56 -14.61
CA VAL A 10 9.50 -16.12 -13.26
C VAL A 10 11.02 -16.00 -13.14
N ASN A 11 11.76 -16.94 -13.71
CA ASN A 11 13.21 -16.90 -13.78
C ASN A 11 13.65 -16.15 -15.05
N PRO A 12 14.70 -15.31 -14.98
CA PRO A 12 15.19 -14.60 -16.16
C PRO A 12 15.86 -15.55 -17.15
N ALA A 13 15.64 -15.34 -18.45
CA ALA A 13 16.35 -16.04 -19.51
C ALA A 13 17.82 -15.62 -19.58
N ASP A 14 18.71 -16.52 -20.02
CA ASP A 14 20.15 -16.27 -20.07
C ASP A 14 20.51 -15.07 -20.96
N GLU A 15 19.79 -14.86 -22.06
CA GLU A 15 19.99 -13.73 -22.96
C GLU A 15 19.68 -12.39 -22.27
N ALA A 16 18.69 -12.36 -21.38
CA ALA A 16 18.40 -11.17 -20.58
C ALA A 16 19.51 -10.90 -19.57
N ILE A 17 20.05 -11.95 -18.93
CA ILE A 17 21.14 -11.82 -17.97
C ILE A 17 22.41 -11.28 -18.63
N GLU A 18 22.81 -11.84 -19.79
CA GLU A 18 23.99 -11.35 -20.52
C GLU A 18 23.79 -9.91 -21.01
N PHE A 19 22.59 -9.54 -21.48
CA PHE A 19 22.29 -8.14 -21.85
C PHE A 19 22.56 -7.16 -20.70
N TYR A 20 22.05 -7.45 -19.50
CA TYR A 20 22.25 -6.57 -18.34
C TYR A 20 23.68 -6.57 -17.82
N LYS A 21 24.39 -7.69 -17.98
CA LYS A 21 25.80 -7.82 -17.64
C LYS A 21 26.69 -6.99 -18.57
N GLU A 22 26.47 -7.05 -19.88
CA GLU A 22 27.20 -6.22 -20.86
C GLU A 22 26.97 -4.72 -20.63
N ARG A 23 25.78 -4.34 -20.20
CA ARG A 23 25.45 -2.94 -19.84
C ARG A 23 26.01 -2.52 -18.47
N GLY A 24 26.54 -3.47 -17.70
CA GLY A 24 27.08 -3.28 -16.35
C GLY A 24 26.03 -2.84 -15.35
N ASP A 25 24.83 -3.39 -15.42
CA ASP A 25 23.78 -3.13 -14.43
C ASP A 25 24.04 -3.87 -13.11
N GLU A 26 23.55 -3.27 -12.04
CA GLU A 26 23.30 -3.94 -10.77
C GLU A 26 21.79 -3.97 -10.55
N PHE A 27 21.31 -4.84 -9.65
CA PHE A 27 19.90 -4.93 -9.33
C PHE A 27 19.62 -4.72 -7.85
N GLN A 28 18.48 -4.11 -7.55
CA GLN A 28 17.89 -4.12 -6.21
C GLN A 28 16.70 -5.08 -6.20
N MET A 29 16.73 -6.06 -5.30
CA MET A 29 15.56 -6.88 -5.01
C MET A 29 14.57 -6.06 -4.18
N ILE A 30 13.33 -5.98 -4.64
CA ILE A 30 12.26 -5.23 -3.96
C ILE A 30 11.10 -6.18 -3.70
N ASN A 31 10.70 -6.26 -2.43
CA ASN A 31 9.57 -7.04 -1.96
C ASN A 31 8.33 -6.16 -1.85
N ILE A 32 7.21 -6.67 -2.35
CA ILE A 32 5.88 -6.15 -2.08
C ILE A 32 5.39 -6.84 -0.80
N VAL A 33 5.38 -6.09 0.30
CA VAL A 33 5.05 -6.60 1.64
C VAL A 33 3.63 -6.19 2.00
N VAL A 34 2.82 -7.17 2.35
CA VAL A 34 1.42 -7.03 2.78
C VAL A 34 1.33 -7.39 4.27
N CYS A 35 0.74 -6.50 5.06
CA CYS A 35 0.45 -6.74 6.47
C CYS A 35 -1.06 -6.81 6.66
N CYS A 36 -1.53 -7.80 7.42
CA CYS A 36 -2.95 -8.05 7.62
C CYS A 36 -3.36 -7.78 9.07
N TYR A 37 -4.48 -7.08 9.27
CA TYR A 37 -4.99 -6.76 10.60
C TYR A 37 -5.88 -7.87 11.16
N ALA A 38 -6.44 -8.69 10.28
CA ALA A 38 -7.29 -9.81 10.62
C ALA A 38 -7.23 -10.89 9.52
N PHE A 39 -7.76 -12.07 9.84
CA PHE A 39 -7.94 -13.17 8.91
C PHE A 39 -9.35 -13.74 9.08
N GLU A 40 -9.96 -14.11 7.97
CA GLU A 40 -11.32 -14.64 7.94
C GLU A 40 -11.39 -15.91 7.08
N ARG A 41 -12.43 -16.71 7.29
CA ARG A 41 -12.73 -17.84 6.41
C ARG A 41 -13.84 -17.46 5.45
N ILE A 42 -13.52 -17.42 4.16
CA ILE A 42 -14.45 -17.20 3.06
C ILE A 42 -14.40 -18.44 2.19
N ASP A 43 -15.54 -19.12 2.03
CA ASP A 43 -15.65 -20.37 1.25
C ASP A 43 -14.60 -21.43 1.63
N GLY A 44 -14.36 -21.59 2.93
CA GLY A 44 -13.38 -22.54 3.48
C GLY A 44 -11.91 -22.11 3.34
N ARG A 45 -11.62 -21.01 2.64
CA ARG A 45 -10.27 -20.46 2.45
C ARG A 45 -9.98 -19.38 3.48
N LEU A 46 -8.76 -19.37 4.01
CA LEU A 46 -8.29 -18.31 4.89
C LEU A 46 -7.92 -17.09 4.03
N VAL A 47 -8.56 -15.95 4.29
CA VAL A 47 -8.34 -14.68 3.59
C VAL A 47 -7.79 -13.67 4.58
N GLY A 48 -6.65 -13.06 4.24
CA GLY A 48 -6.08 -11.98 5.03
C GLY A 48 -6.70 -10.64 4.66
N LEU A 49 -7.04 -9.84 5.67
CA LEU A 49 -7.54 -8.49 5.49
C LEU A 49 -6.37 -7.50 5.63
N PRO A 50 -5.89 -6.88 4.54
CA PRO A 50 -4.70 -6.04 4.58
C PRO A 50 -4.98 -4.70 5.27
N TYR A 51 -4.03 -4.21 6.06
CA TYR A 51 -4.02 -2.81 6.55
C TYR A 51 -2.89 -1.99 5.96
N HIS A 52 -1.87 -2.62 5.38
CA HIS A 52 -0.72 -1.92 4.84
C HIS A 52 -0.03 -2.72 3.74
N ILE A 53 0.26 -2.04 2.62
CA ILE A 53 1.03 -2.57 1.50
C ILE A 53 2.20 -1.64 1.23
N SER A 54 3.41 -2.19 1.14
CA SER A 54 4.61 -1.39 0.88
C SER A 54 5.64 -2.10 0.02
N LEU A 55 6.50 -1.28 -0.57
CA LEU A 55 7.71 -1.73 -1.25
C LEU A 55 8.87 -1.67 -0.27
N ARG A 56 9.59 -2.78 -0.13
CA ARG A 56 10.75 -2.91 0.76
C ARG A 56 11.95 -3.42 -0.02
N PRO A 57 13.07 -2.68 -0.08
CA PRO A 57 14.28 -3.21 -0.68
C PRO A 57 14.88 -4.29 0.23
N ALA A 58 15.44 -5.34 -0.38
CA ALA A 58 16.36 -6.22 0.31
C ALA A 58 17.53 -5.38 0.85
N GLN A 59 18.09 -5.81 1.97
CA GLN A 59 19.13 -5.03 2.64
C GLN A 59 20.29 -5.90 3.10
N LYS A 60 21.46 -5.27 3.18
CA LYS A 60 22.66 -5.81 3.78
C LYS A 60 23.32 -4.70 4.59
N ASN A 61 23.61 -4.95 5.86
CA ASN A 61 24.23 -3.98 6.78
C ASN A 61 23.49 -2.63 6.82
N GLY A 62 22.16 -2.64 6.89
CA GLY A 62 21.32 -1.44 6.98
C GLY A 62 21.21 -0.60 5.70
N LYS A 63 21.72 -1.09 4.57
CA LYS A 63 21.66 -0.41 3.26
C LYS A 63 20.94 -1.27 2.23
N PRO A 64 20.25 -0.67 1.24
CA PRO A 64 19.69 -1.42 0.12
C PRO A 64 20.77 -2.27 -0.54
N GLN A 65 20.50 -3.57 -0.64
CA GLN A 65 21.43 -4.50 -1.27
C GLN A 65 21.38 -4.31 -2.78
N LYS A 66 22.57 -4.29 -3.38
CA LYS A 66 22.74 -4.41 -4.83
C LYS A 66 23.34 -5.77 -5.16
N VAL A 67 22.90 -6.35 -6.27
CA VAL A 67 23.34 -7.66 -6.73
C VAL A 67 23.68 -7.62 -8.22
N GLU A 68 24.73 -8.35 -8.58
CA GLU A 68 25.14 -8.52 -9.98
C GLU A 68 24.16 -9.43 -10.75
N PRO A 69 24.04 -9.30 -12.08
CA PRO A 69 23.19 -10.16 -12.91
C PRO A 69 23.47 -11.66 -12.70
N GLU A 70 24.72 -12.03 -12.46
CA GLU A 70 25.14 -13.41 -12.24
C GLU A 70 24.53 -14.05 -10.98
N LEU A 71 24.15 -13.25 -9.97
CA LEU A 71 23.41 -13.78 -8.83
C LEU A 71 22.00 -14.20 -9.25
N LEU A 72 21.36 -13.46 -10.15
CA LEU A 72 20.01 -13.76 -10.64
C LEU A 72 19.97 -15.08 -11.41
N ARG A 73 21.05 -15.42 -12.14
CA ARG A 73 21.22 -16.73 -12.79
C ARG A 73 21.17 -17.90 -11.81
N LYS A 74 21.67 -17.68 -10.59
CA LYS A 74 21.81 -18.72 -9.55
C LYS A 74 20.59 -18.80 -8.63
N LEU A 75 19.72 -17.79 -8.64
CA LEU A 75 18.53 -17.75 -7.81
C LEU A 75 17.36 -18.41 -8.54
N ASP A 76 16.82 -19.47 -7.94
CA ASP A 76 15.53 -20.01 -8.37
C ASP A 76 14.40 -19.19 -7.71
N LEU A 77 13.95 -18.16 -8.42
CA LEU A 77 12.90 -17.25 -7.95
C LEU A 77 11.56 -17.95 -7.76
N SER A 78 11.30 -19.01 -8.53
CA SER A 78 10.09 -19.82 -8.39
C SER A 78 10.07 -20.50 -7.02
N ARG A 79 11.17 -21.17 -6.64
CA ARG A 79 11.29 -21.79 -5.30
C ARG A 79 11.24 -20.79 -4.17
N VAL A 80 11.81 -19.59 -4.35
CA VAL A 80 11.74 -18.52 -3.34
C VAL A 80 10.28 -18.12 -3.10
N LEU A 81 9.48 -17.95 -4.15
CA LEU A 81 8.07 -17.59 -4.04
C LEU A 81 7.24 -18.74 -3.43
N ASP A 82 7.49 -19.99 -3.84
CA ASP A 82 6.82 -21.17 -3.28
C ASP A 82 7.12 -21.34 -1.78
N GLY A 83 8.30 -20.88 -1.34
CA GLY A 83 8.70 -20.86 0.06
C GLY A 83 7.92 -19.88 0.94
N PHE A 84 6.96 -19.11 0.42
CA PHE A 84 6.18 -18.12 1.19
C PHE A 84 7.05 -17.15 2.01
N PRO A 85 7.83 -16.27 1.34
CA PRO A 85 8.73 -15.34 2.00
C PRO A 85 7.96 -14.38 2.92
N ARG A 86 8.52 -14.11 4.10
CA ARG A 86 7.87 -13.24 5.10
C ARG A 86 8.84 -12.61 6.08
N TYR A 87 8.44 -11.46 6.61
CA TYR A 87 9.09 -10.75 7.69
C TYR A 87 8.35 -10.99 9.00
N MET A 88 9.05 -11.49 10.02
CA MET A 88 8.51 -11.70 11.37
C MET A 88 8.85 -10.50 12.26
N GLY A 89 7.89 -10.04 13.06
CA GLY A 89 8.02 -8.83 13.89
C GLY A 89 8.11 -7.55 13.07
N TYR A 90 7.53 -7.54 11.87
CA TYR A 90 7.56 -6.42 10.95
C TYR A 90 6.58 -5.33 11.38
N ASN A 91 7.08 -4.11 11.57
CA ASN A 91 6.26 -2.93 11.78
C ASN A 91 6.49 -1.95 10.62
N PRO A 92 5.48 -1.72 9.76
CA PRO A 92 5.62 -0.82 8.63
C PRO A 92 5.78 0.65 9.02
N PHE A 93 5.31 1.06 10.20
CA PHE A 93 5.34 2.44 10.68
C PHE A 93 6.72 2.86 11.20
N SER A 94 7.52 1.91 11.71
CA SER A 94 8.86 2.16 12.26
C SER A 94 10.01 1.55 11.43
N ASN A 95 9.70 0.82 10.35
CA ASN A 95 10.67 0.07 9.53
C ASN A 95 11.44 -1.03 10.30
N THR A 96 10.91 -1.49 11.44
CA THR A 96 11.54 -2.55 12.23
C THR A 96 11.07 -3.93 11.76
N PHE A 97 11.96 -4.91 11.81
CA PHE A 97 11.62 -6.34 11.68
C PHE A 97 12.64 -7.17 12.45
N GLY A 98 12.22 -8.32 12.96
CA GLY A 98 13.12 -9.25 13.63
C GLY A 98 13.86 -10.13 12.64
N LEU A 99 13.13 -10.83 11.78
CA LEU A 99 13.70 -11.84 10.89
C LEU A 99 13.00 -11.88 9.53
N TYR A 100 13.76 -12.09 8.46
CA TYR A 100 13.25 -12.47 7.15
C TYR A 100 13.44 -13.97 6.95
N VAL A 101 12.36 -14.68 6.60
CA VAL A 101 12.37 -16.14 6.44
C VAL A 101 11.75 -16.57 5.12
N ILE A 102 12.25 -17.68 4.58
CA ILE A 102 11.70 -18.41 3.44
C ILE A 102 11.52 -19.87 3.89
N GLY A 103 10.39 -20.47 3.56
CA GLY A 103 10.04 -21.85 3.87
C GLY A 103 9.41 -22.04 5.25
N ASN A 104 9.56 -23.24 5.78
CA ASN A 104 9.06 -23.60 7.11
C ASN A 104 9.99 -23.03 8.18
N ALA A 105 9.57 -21.91 8.78
CA ALA A 105 10.21 -21.32 9.94
C ALA A 105 9.25 -21.44 11.14
N PRO A 106 9.73 -21.83 12.33
CA PRO A 106 8.90 -21.87 13.52
C PRO A 106 8.35 -20.48 13.82
N ILE A 107 7.03 -20.37 13.94
CA ILE A 107 6.34 -19.14 14.32
C ILE A 107 6.06 -19.26 15.83
N ALA A 108 6.52 -18.29 16.61
CA ALA A 108 6.20 -18.24 18.03
C ALA A 108 4.69 -18.03 18.21
N LYS A 109 4.07 -18.77 19.15
CA LYS A 109 2.61 -18.82 19.31
C LYS A 109 1.97 -17.49 19.68
N ASP A 110 2.78 -16.56 20.19
CA ASP A 110 2.44 -15.24 20.69
C ASP A 110 2.61 -14.13 19.64
N ILE A 111 3.05 -14.44 18.43
CA ILE A 111 3.15 -13.45 17.36
C ILE A 111 1.75 -13.09 16.86
N CYS A 112 1.41 -11.80 16.98
CA CYS A 112 0.20 -11.25 16.40
C CYS A 112 0.32 -11.16 14.86
N SER A 113 -0.80 -11.35 14.16
CA SER A 113 -0.86 -11.32 12.70
C SER A 113 -0.41 -9.99 12.07
N ASP A 114 -0.66 -8.89 12.77
CA ASP A 114 -0.39 -7.53 12.31
C ASP A 114 1.09 -7.19 12.27
N VAL A 115 1.94 -7.99 12.92
CA VAL A 115 3.42 -7.89 12.84
C VAL A 115 4.06 -8.92 11.91
N VAL A 116 3.26 -9.56 11.05
CA VAL A 116 3.76 -10.45 9.99
C VAL A 116 3.65 -9.74 8.65
N GLY A 117 4.80 -9.43 8.04
CA GLY A 117 4.89 -8.87 6.69
C GLY A 117 5.00 -9.99 5.66
N ILE A 118 3.88 -10.35 5.03
CA ILE A 118 3.82 -11.37 3.97
C ILE A 118 4.41 -10.79 2.69
N VAL A 119 5.41 -11.44 2.09
CA VAL A 119 5.91 -11.02 0.77
C VAL A 119 4.99 -11.59 -0.30
N TYR A 120 4.14 -10.73 -0.85
CA TYR A 120 3.18 -11.11 -1.88
C TYR A 120 3.86 -11.37 -3.23
N LYS A 121 4.83 -10.51 -3.60
CA LYS A 121 5.64 -10.60 -4.82
C LYS A 121 7.00 -9.96 -4.60
N THR A 122 7.94 -10.30 -5.48
CA THR A 122 9.27 -9.71 -5.55
C THR A 122 9.59 -9.33 -6.98
N TYR A 123 10.30 -8.23 -7.19
CA TYR A 123 10.88 -7.86 -8.48
C TYR A 123 12.29 -7.32 -8.30
N PHE A 124 13.07 -7.34 -9.39
CA PHE A 124 14.42 -6.79 -9.43
C PHE A 124 14.45 -5.53 -10.26
N LEU A 125 14.94 -4.45 -9.67
CA LEU A 125 15.07 -3.15 -10.31
C LEU A 125 16.51 -2.93 -10.77
N ALA A 126 16.71 -2.82 -12.08
CA ALA A 126 18.01 -2.54 -12.68
C ALA A 126 18.52 -1.14 -12.27
N SER A 127 19.83 -0.95 -12.18
CA SER A 127 20.44 0.31 -11.76
C SER A 127 20.49 1.35 -12.88
N LYS A 128 20.47 0.91 -14.14
CA LYS A 128 20.53 1.78 -15.33
C LYS A 128 19.25 1.63 -16.14
N TYR A 129 18.25 2.46 -15.93
CA TYR A 129 17.10 2.53 -16.83
C TYR A 129 16.50 3.93 -16.81
N THR A 130 15.75 4.22 -17.86
CA THR A 130 15.00 5.45 -18.06
C THR A 130 13.53 5.12 -18.19
N ASN A 131 12.68 6.15 -18.14
CA ASN A 131 11.25 6.04 -18.43
C ASN A 131 10.95 5.32 -19.76
N LYS A 132 11.84 5.41 -20.74
CA LYS A 132 11.65 4.84 -22.08
C LYS A 132 11.93 3.33 -22.12
N ASP A 133 12.62 2.80 -21.12
CA ASP A 133 13.01 1.40 -21.05
C ASP A 133 11.95 0.53 -20.36
N VAL A 134 10.99 1.16 -19.66
CA VAL A 134 9.92 0.46 -18.95
C VAL A 134 8.83 0.08 -19.94
N CYS A 135 8.63 -1.22 -20.12
CA CYS A 135 7.47 -1.73 -20.85
C CYS A 135 6.25 -1.66 -19.92
N ASP A 136 5.20 -0.94 -20.32
CA ASP A 136 3.93 -1.05 -19.63
C ASP A 136 3.30 -2.41 -19.97
N PRO A 137 2.92 -3.23 -18.99
CA PRO A 137 2.11 -4.39 -19.29
C PRO A 137 0.82 -3.91 -19.96
N GLY A 138 0.36 -4.60 -21.01
CA GLY A 138 -0.86 -4.26 -21.76
C GLY A 138 -2.12 -4.10 -20.90
N LEU A 139 -2.10 -4.59 -19.65
CA LEU A 139 -3.10 -4.30 -18.63
C LEU A 139 -3.33 -2.79 -18.42
N CYS A 140 -2.32 -1.94 -18.55
CA CYS A 140 -2.47 -0.51 -18.26
C CYS A 140 -3.37 0.18 -19.30
N THR A 141 -3.29 -0.22 -20.56
CA THR A 141 -4.17 0.28 -21.63
C THR A 141 -5.57 -0.33 -21.57
N ILE A 142 -5.69 -1.58 -21.12
CA ILE A 142 -6.99 -2.24 -20.95
C ILE A 142 -7.76 -1.63 -19.76
N LEU A 143 -7.07 -1.38 -18.64
CA LEU A 143 -7.69 -0.84 -17.41
C LEU A 143 -7.98 0.66 -17.48
N LEU A 144 -7.14 1.45 -18.15
CA LEU A 144 -7.25 2.91 -18.19
C LEU A 144 -7.93 3.45 -19.47
N GLY A 145 -8.30 2.56 -20.39
CA GLY A 145 -8.86 2.89 -21.70
C GLY A 145 -7.93 3.72 -22.58
N GLU A 146 -8.51 4.43 -23.56
CA GLU A 146 -7.76 5.24 -24.54
C GLU A 146 -7.32 6.63 -24.01
N SER A 147 -7.56 6.93 -22.72
CA SER A 147 -7.17 8.20 -22.12
C SER A 147 -5.66 8.33 -22.01
N LYS A 148 -5.02 8.81 -23.08
CA LYS A 148 -3.57 9.12 -23.14
C LYS A 148 -3.09 9.92 -21.94
N GLY A 149 -3.99 10.76 -21.43
CA GLY A 149 -3.80 11.54 -20.24
C GLY A 149 -3.67 10.73 -18.95
N ALA A 150 -4.70 9.93 -18.63
CA ALA A 150 -4.72 9.14 -17.40
C ALA A 150 -3.57 8.11 -17.41
N LEU A 151 -3.28 7.56 -18.60
CA LEU A 151 -2.14 6.68 -18.82
C LEU A 151 -0.80 7.39 -18.51
N SER A 152 -0.64 8.64 -18.91
CA SER A 152 0.57 9.43 -18.61
C SER A 152 0.73 9.69 -17.10
N ASP A 153 -0.36 10.07 -16.41
CA ASP A 153 -0.34 10.30 -14.96
C ASP A 153 0.02 9.01 -14.20
N TYR A 154 -0.60 7.90 -14.60
CA TYR A 154 -0.35 6.57 -14.04
C TYR A 154 1.11 6.12 -14.24
N ARG A 155 1.64 6.25 -15.47
CA ARG A 155 3.05 5.93 -15.80
C ARG A 155 4.01 6.72 -14.92
N LYS A 156 3.78 8.03 -14.81
CA LYS A 156 4.60 8.91 -13.98
C LYS A 156 4.58 8.45 -12.52
N PHE A 157 3.40 8.17 -11.98
CA PHE A 157 3.28 7.68 -10.60
C PHE A 157 4.02 6.37 -10.37
N ARG A 158 3.87 5.38 -11.27
CA ARG A 158 4.59 4.10 -11.15
C ARG A 158 6.09 4.27 -11.23
N PHE A 159 6.58 5.12 -12.12
CA PHE A 159 8.01 5.38 -12.20
C PHE A 159 8.54 6.09 -10.95
N ASP A 160 7.86 7.15 -10.51
CA ASP A 160 8.30 7.94 -9.36
C ASP A 160 8.20 7.18 -8.02
N ARG A 161 7.36 6.13 -7.97
CA ARG A 161 7.04 5.40 -6.73
C ARG A 161 7.51 3.94 -6.72
N TYR A 162 7.20 3.16 -7.75
CA TYR A 162 7.45 1.71 -7.79
C TYR A 162 8.77 1.37 -8.45
N PHE A 163 9.11 2.08 -9.52
CA PHE A 163 10.37 1.92 -10.23
C PHE A 163 11.27 3.09 -9.91
N LYS A 164 11.55 3.31 -8.62
CA LYS A 164 12.54 4.27 -8.15
C LYS A 164 13.58 3.53 -7.34
N THR A 165 14.85 3.74 -7.67
CA THR A 165 15.97 3.16 -6.94
C THR A 165 15.94 3.58 -5.48
N PHE A 166 16.06 2.60 -4.58
CA PHE A 166 16.11 2.84 -3.14
C PHE A 166 17.50 3.33 -2.75
N THR A 167 17.57 4.49 -2.11
CA THR A 167 18.81 5.05 -1.53
C THR A 167 18.94 4.73 -0.03
N ASN A 168 17.86 4.28 0.60
CA ASN A 168 17.80 3.85 2.00
C ASN A 168 16.85 2.65 2.13
N ILE A 169 16.78 2.07 3.32
CA ILE A 169 15.93 0.88 3.59
C ILE A 169 14.50 1.23 4.04
N THR A 170 14.08 2.49 3.94
CA THR A 170 12.74 2.91 4.36
C THR A 170 11.70 2.37 3.37
N PRO A 171 10.69 1.62 3.84
CA PRO A 171 9.64 1.12 2.97
C PRO A 171 8.87 2.27 2.32
N VAL A 172 8.49 2.09 1.06
CA VAL A 172 7.59 3.03 0.38
C VAL A 172 6.18 2.47 0.49
N LYS A 173 5.33 3.12 1.29
CA LYS A 173 3.91 2.76 1.38
C LYS A 173 3.22 2.96 0.03
N ILE A 174 2.49 1.94 -0.38
CA ILE A 174 1.63 1.94 -1.57
C ILE A 174 0.18 2.26 -1.18
N TRP A 175 -0.31 1.62 -0.11
CA TRP A 175 -1.69 1.73 0.34
C TRP A 175 -1.82 1.28 1.81
N GLY A 176 -2.87 1.74 2.49
CA GLY A 176 -3.23 1.34 3.84
C GLY A 176 -2.99 2.43 4.89
N CYS A 177 -3.13 2.07 6.16
CA CYS A 177 -3.05 2.99 7.30
C CYS A 177 -1.75 3.81 7.34
N ASP A 178 -1.85 5.03 7.85
CA ASP A 178 -0.75 5.98 8.00
C ASP A 178 -0.09 5.89 9.38
N SER A 179 -0.81 5.36 10.36
CA SER A 179 -0.37 5.33 11.76
C SER A 179 -0.82 4.08 12.54
N PRO A 180 -0.17 3.79 13.68
CA PRO A 180 -0.63 2.73 14.59
C PRO A 180 -2.03 2.97 15.16
N ILE A 181 -2.44 4.22 15.40
CA ILE A 181 -3.79 4.51 15.94
C ILE A 181 -4.87 4.14 14.92
N GLU A 182 -4.65 4.39 13.63
CA GLU A 182 -5.56 3.91 12.59
C GLU A 182 -5.65 2.39 12.60
N LEU A 183 -4.52 1.67 12.66
CA LEU A 183 -4.52 0.20 12.75
C LEU A 183 -5.34 -0.30 13.95
N PHE A 184 -5.16 0.29 15.12
CA PHE A 184 -5.88 -0.12 16.32
C PHE A 184 -7.39 0.13 16.19
N LEU A 185 -7.78 1.30 15.67
CA LEU A 185 -9.19 1.60 15.42
C LEU A 185 -9.78 0.63 14.38
N LEU A 186 -9.05 0.32 13.31
CA LEU A 186 -9.45 -0.65 12.29
C LEU A 186 -9.67 -2.05 12.88
N GLN A 187 -8.77 -2.51 13.75
CA GLN A 187 -8.94 -3.79 14.47
C GLN A 187 -10.18 -3.76 15.38
N GLY A 188 -10.41 -2.66 16.11
CA GLY A 188 -11.61 -2.46 16.91
C GLY A 188 -12.89 -2.53 16.08
N MET A 189 -12.94 -1.76 14.98
CA MET A 189 -14.06 -1.78 14.02
C MET A 189 -14.25 -3.18 13.43
N SER A 190 -13.16 -3.86 13.08
CA SER A 190 -13.21 -5.19 12.50
C SER A 190 -13.89 -6.21 13.41
N SER A 191 -13.59 -6.15 14.71
CA SER A 191 -14.19 -7.02 15.73
C SER A 191 -15.70 -6.82 15.91
N LEU A 192 -16.23 -5.66 15.49
CA LEU A 192 -17.66 -5.35 15.47
C LEU A 192 -18.30 -5.65 14.10
N GLY A 193 -17.57 -6.29 13.18
CA GLY A 193 -18.06 -6.59 11.83
C GLY A 193 -18.03 -5.42 10.85
N LEU A 194 -17.46 -4.27 11.23
CA LEU A 194 -17.33 -3.11 10.34
C LEU A 194 -16.15 -3.30 9.38
N ARG A 195 -16.37 -3.02 8.09
CA ARG A 195 -15.35 -3.17 7.03
C ARG A 195 -15.30 -1.88 6.18
N PRO A 196 -14.69 -0.80 6.69
CA PRO A 196 -14.57 0.42 5.91
C PRO A 196 -13.47 0.30 4.84
N GLU A 197 -13.57 1.13 3.81
CA GLU A 197 -12.47 1.41 2.90
C GLU A 197 -11.40 2.24 3.60
N ILE A 198 -10.13 1.91 3.39
CA ILE A 198 -8.98 2.58 4.03
C ILE A 198 -8.43 3.66 3.08
N GLN A 199 -8.12 4.85 3.62
CA GLN A 199 -7.53 5.98 2.90
C GLN A 199 -8.34 6.40 1.65
N MET A 200 -9.54 6.93 1.89
CA MET A 200 -10.48 7.33 0.84
C MET A 200 -10.28 8.77 0.39
N ILE A 201 -9.97 8.98 -0.89
CA ILE A 201 -9.85 10.31 -1.50
C ILE A 201 -11.26 10.84 -1.81
N ILE A 202 -11.59 12.03 -1.32
CA ILE A 202 -12.93 12.63 -1.48
C ILE A 202 -12.83 13.95 -2.25
N PHE A 203 -13.64 14.11 -3.30
CA PHE A 203 -13.69 15.31 -4.14
C PHE A 203 -14.95 16.16 -3.93
N SER A 204 -14.87 17.43 -4.32
CA SER A 204 -15.98 18.40 -4.18
C SER A 204 -17.25 18.04 -4.95
N ASP A 205 -17.17 17.13 -5.92
CA ASP A 205 -18.31 16.63 -6.70
C ASP A 205 -18.94 15.37 -6.10
N GLY A 206 -18.54 14.99 -4.88
CA GLY A 206 -19.03 13.81 -4.16
C GLY A 206 -18.40 12.49 -4.60
N SER A 207 -17.55 12.49 -5.63
CA SER A 207 -16.84 11.26 -6.02
C SER A 207 -15.76 10.87 -5.01
N THR A 208 -15.60 9.55 -4.85
CA THR A 208 -14.68 8.96 -3.90
C THR A 208 -13.83 7.87 -4.56
N PHE A 209 -12.57 7.75 -4.16
CA PHE A 209 -11.64 6.74 -4.68
C PHE A 209 -10.69 6.23 -3.60
N PRO A 210 -10.58 4.92 -3.36
CA PRO A 210 -9.70 4.37 -2.32
C PRO A 210 -8.22 4.31 -2.75
N SER A 211 -7.92 4.76 -3.97
CA SER A 211 -6.55 4.94 -4.46
C SER A 211 -6.51 5.83 -5.70
N LEU A 212 -5.31 6.34 -6.02
CA LEU A 212 -5.03 7.01 -7.30
C LEU A 212 -5.29 6.10 -8.50
N GLN A 213 -5.05 4.79 -8.35
CA GLN A 213 -5.29 3.81 -9.40
C GLN A 213 -6.76 3.77 -9.79
N ASN A 214 -7.63 3.60 -8.79
CA ASN A 214 -9.08 3.57 -9.00
C ASN A 214 -9.60 4.89 -9.58
N MET A 215 -8.97 6.02 -9.23
CA MET A 215 -9.29 7.32 -9.80
C MET A 215 -8.98 7.36 -11.31
N TRP A 216 -7.79 6.91 -11.74
CA TRP A 216 -7.43 6.91 -13.15
C TRP A 216 -8.23 5.89 -13.98
N GLU A 217 -8.54 4.71 -13.43
CA GLU A 217 -9.38 3.69 -14.07
C GLU A 217 -10.79 4.21 -14.34
N ARG A 218 -11.30 5.09 -13.48
CA ARG A 218 -12.59 5.78 -13.68
C ARG A 218 -12.45 7.09 -14.49
N GLY A 219 -11.32 7.27 -15.19
CA GLY A 219 -11.08 8.36 -16.12
C GLY A 219 -10.70 9.71 -15.50
N LYS A 220 -10.58 9.80 -14.16
CA LYS A 220 -10.22 11.05 -13.49
C LYS A 220 -8.70 11.24 -13.48
N ARG A 221 -8.26 12.36 -14.06
CA ARG A 221 -6.85 12.78 -14.14
C ARG A 221 -6.33 13.29 -12.80
N THR A 222 -5.02 13.26 -12.59
CA THR A 222 -4.36 13.81 -11.39
C THR A 222 -4.65 15.30 -11.18
N LYS A 223 -4.87 16.08 -12.25
CA LYS A 223 -5.30 17.49 -12.12
C LYS A 223 -6.59 17.69 -11.33
N ALA A 224 -7.43 16.65 -11.19
CA ALA A 224 -8.63 16.70 -10.38
C ALA A 224 -8.32 16.97 -8.90
N PHE A 225 -7.10 16.70 -8.43
CA PHE A 225 -6.66 16.97 -7.06
C PHE A 225 -6.81 18.44 -6.64
N ALA A 226 -6.86 19.38 -7.59
CA ALA A 226 -7.19 20.78 -7.30
C ALA A 226 -8.59 20.94 -6.66
N LYS A 227 -9.47 19.96 -6.82
CA LYS A 227 -10.82 19.88 -6.24
C LYS A 227 -10.94 18.83 -5.12
N LYS A 228 -9.82 18.31 -4.60
CA LYS A 228 -9.82 17.39 -3.46
C LYS A 228 -10.35 18.14 -2.22
N ILE A 229 -11.33 17.57 -1.54
CA ILE A 229 -11.74 18.04 -0.21
C ILE A 229 -10.70 17.57 0.80
N THR A 230 -10.55 16.25 0.93
CA THR A 230 -9.68 15.61 1.91
C THR A 230 -9.42 14.15 1.53
N GLU A 231 -8.66 13.45 2.37
CA GLU A 231 -8.47 12.01 2.37
C GLU A 231 -8.87 11.52 3.76
N ALA A 232 -9.87 10.65 3.83
CA ALA A 232 -10.38 10.11 5.09
C ALA A 232 -9.66 8.80 5.43
N ASP A 233 -9.30 8.62 6.71
CA ASP A 233 -8.59 7.42 7.15
C ASP A 233 -9.42 6.16 6.91
N PHE A 234 -10.73 6.26 7.20
CA PHE A 234 -11.71 5.23 6.87
C PHE A 234 -12.96 5.81 6.23
N PHE A 235 -13.61 5.04 5.36
CA PHE A 235 -14.83 5.47 4.70
C PHE A 235 -15.83 4.31 4.54
N PHE A 236 -17.08 4.58 4.90
CA PHE A 236 -18.20 3.66 4.70
C PHE A 236 -19.00 4.11 3.48
N GLU A 237 -18.81 3.41 2.34
CA GLU A 237 -19.34 3.85 1.04
C GLU A 237 -20.86 3.92 0.99
N GLU A 238 -21.54 2.92 1.56
CA GLU A 238 -22.99 2.81 1.57
C GLU A 238 -23.64 3.90 2.42
N GLN A 239 -23.09 4.14 3.62
CA GLN A 239 -23.64 5.11 4.58
C GLN A 239 -23.12 6.54 4.36
N LYS A 240 -22.17 6.73 3.43
CA LYS A 240 -21.50 8.00 3.14
C LYS A 240 -20.91 8.64 4.39
N ILE A 241 -20.13 7.86 5.15
CA ILE A 241 -19.49 8.32 6.39
C ILE A 241 -17.98 8.29 6.23
N ALA A 242 -17.33 9.44 6.46
CA ALA A 242 -15.89 9.58 6.58
C ALA A 242 -15.47 9.55 8.06
N VAL A 243 -14.45 8.77 8.38
CA VAL A 243 -13.85 8.69 9.72
C VAL A 243 -12.44 9.26 9.66
N PHE A 244 -12.10 10.13 10.62
CA PHE A 244 -10.76 10.69 10.79
C PHE A 244 -10.18 10.33 12.16
N CYS A 245 -8.92 9.94 12.18
CA CYS A 245 -8.11 9.64 13.35
C CYS A 245 -7.22 10.85 13.69
N ASP A 246 -7.71 11.73 14.54
CA ASP A 246 -7.03 12.98 14.87
C ASP A 246 -5.92 12.73 15.90
N SER A 247 -4.65 12.78 15.48
CA SER A 247 -3.52 12.62 16.40
C SER A 247 -3.49 13.73 17.47
N VAL A 248 -3.09 13.38 18.71
CA VAL A 248 -3.09 14.30 19.88
C VAL A 248 -2.22 15.56 19.66
N ALA A 249 -1.26 15.50 18.73
CA ALA A 249 -0.25 16.52 18.57
C ALA A 249 -0.67 17.76 17.76
N TYR A 250 -1.85 17.80 17.11
CA TYR A 250 -2.09 18.81 16.06
C TYR A 250 -3.45 19.54 15.97
N HIS A 251 -4.39 19.39 16.91
CA HIS A 251 -5.74 20.00 16.74
C HIS A 251 -6.13 21.11 17.73
N SER A 252 -5.18 21.70 18.47
CA SER A 252 -5.49 22.78 19.40
C SER A 252 -5.28 24.20 18.85
N SER A 253 -4.72 24.36 17.66
CA SER A 253 -4.55 25.70 17.06
C SER A 253 -5.87 26.17 16.41
N PRO A 254 -6.21 27.47 16.50
CA PRO A 254 -7.39 28.03 15.84
C PRO A 254 -7.44 27.73 14.33
N GLU A 255 -6.28 27.70 13.66
CA GLU A 255 -6.16 27.43 12.23
C GLU A 255 -6.48 25.98 11.88
N ALA A 256 -6.03 25.02 12.70
CA ALA A 256 -6.34 23.60 12.52
C ALA A 256 -7.85 23.37 12.69
N ILE A 257 -8.45 23.95 13.74
CA ILE A 257 -9.89 23.88 13.99
C ILE A 257 -10.69 24.50 12.84
N ALA A 258 -10.25 25.66 12.32
CA ALA A 258 -10.91 26.31 11.19
C ALA A 258 -10.82 25.46 9.91
N LYS A 259 -9.66 24.83 9.67
CA LYS A 259 -9.45 23.92 8.54
C LYS A 259 -10.34 22.69 8.64
N ASP A 260 -10.44 22.07 9.81
CA ASP A 260 -11.27 20.89 10.03
C ASP A 260 -12.76 21.20 9.83
N LYS A 261 -13.23 22.33 10.35
CA LYS A 261 -14.60 22.82 10.12
C LYS A 261 -14.89 23.07 8.64
N GLU A 262 -13.94 23.63 7.90
CA GLU A 262 -14.10 23.85 6.46
C GLU A 262 -14.12 22.53 5.67
N ILE A 263 -13.36 21.52 6.11
CA ILE A 263 -13.45 20.17 5.54
C ILE A 263 -14.83 19.58 5.82
N ASP A 264 -15.32 19.65 7.06
CA ASP A 264 -16.63 19.10 7.44
C ASP A 264 -17.76 19.76 6.63
N ARG A 265 -17.74 21.09 6.49
CA ARG A 265 -18.69 21.84 5.65
C ARG A 265 -18.68 21.38 4.18
N LYS A 266 -17.49 21.12 3.64
CA LYS A 266 -17.34 20.62 2.25
C LYS A 266 -17.82 19.18 2.10
N LEU A 267 -17.59 18.34 3.09
CA LEU A 267 -18.08 16.96 3.11
C LEU A 267 -19.61 16.94 3.18
N GLU A 268 -20.21 17.75 4.06
CA GLU A 268 -21.66 17.89 4.18
C GLU A 268 -22.28 18.37 2.87
N ALA A 269 -21.69 19.37 2.22
CA ALA A 269 -22.12 19.84 0.90
C ALA A 269 -22.01 18.76 -0.20
N ALA A 270 -21.15 17.77 -0.02
CA ALA A 270 -21.01 16.61 -0.89
C ALA A 270 -21.90 15.41 -0.47
N GLY A 271 -22.76 15.58 0.55
CA GLY A 271 -23.63 14.54 1.07
C GLY A 271 -22.91 13.49 1.91
N ILE A 272 -21.77 13.83 2.51
CA ILE A 272 -20.94 12.94 3.32
C ILE A 272 -20.94 13.42 4.76
N ARG A 273 -21.30 12.52 5.68
CA ARG A 273 -21.17 12.74 7.13
C ARG A 273 -19.73 12.48 7.57
N SER A 274 -19.22 13.24 8.53
CA SER A 274 -17.90 13.02 9.11
C SER A 274 -17.96 12.70 10.61
N VAL A 275 -17.10 11.79 11.05
CA VAL A 275 -16.86 11.50 12.46
C VAL A 275 -15.36 11.56 12.73
N ARG A 276 -14.98 12.27 13.79
CA ARG A 276 -13.59 12.43 14.21
C ARG A 276 -13.38 11.74 15.55
N VAL A 277 -12.32 10.94 15.62
CA VAL A 277 -11.94 10.18 16.81
C VAL A 277 -10.53 10.58 17.19
N SER A 278 -10.34 10.98 18.46
CA SER A 278 -9.01 11.42 18.90
C SER A 278 -8.07 10.22 19.09
N GLY A 279 -6.81 10.40 18.73
CA GLY A 279 -5.77 9.39 18.93
C GLY A 279 -5.56 9.05 20.40
N ARG A 280 -5.90 9.96 21.32
CA ARG A 280 -5.89 9.70 22.77
C ARG A 280 -6.97 8.68 23.14
N ASP A 281 -8.19 8.86 22.63
CA ASP A 281 -9.29 7.95 22.91
C ASP A 281 -9.05 6.59 22.26
N ILE A 282 -8.50 6.58 21.03
CA ILE A 282 -8.12 5.34 20.35
C ILE A 282 -7.04 4.60 21.15
N ALA A 283 -6.01 5.30 21.63
CA ALA A 283 -4.96 4.68 22.44
C ALA A 283 -5.48 4.16 23.79
N ALA A 284 -6.49 4.82 24.37
CA ALA A 284 -7.12 4.38 25.62
C ALA A 284 -8.02 3.16 25.41
N SER A 285 -8.85 3.16 24.37
CA SER A 285 -9.75 2.06 24.02
C SER A 285 -10.16 2.11 22.55
N PRO A 286 -9.50 1.35 21.66
CA PRO A 286 -9.90 1.26 20.27
C PRO A 286 -11.32 0.68 20.12
N MET A 287 -11.71 -0.21 21.03
CA MET A 287 -13.03 -0.85 21.05
C MET A 287 -14.16 0.14 21.36
N GLU A 288 -13.99 1.02 22.34
CA GLU A 288 -15.02 2.03 22.65
C GLU A 288 -15.19 3.03 21.50
N CYS A 289 -14.07 3.43 20.89
CA CYS A 289 -14.08 4.27 19.69
C CYS A 289 -14.82 3.58 18.54
N ALA A 290 -14.55 2.29 18.31
CA ALA A 290 -15.24 1.49 17.30
C ALA A 290 -16.75 1.38 17.58
N ARG A 291 -17.17 1.21 18.83
CA ARG A 291 -18.60 1.20 19.21
C ARG A 291 -19.27 2.54 18.96
N ARG A 292 -18.58 3.64 19.25
CA ARG A 292 -19.09 4.99 18.93
C ARG A 292 -19.32 5.15 17.42
N ILE A 293 -18.39 4.67 16.59
CA ILE A 293 -18.56 4.66 15.13
C ILE A 293 -19.71 3.75 14.73
N PHE A 294 -19.79 2.54 15.29
CA PHE A 294 -20.89 1.61 15.01
C PHE A 294 -22.26 2.25 15.28
N ASN A 295 -22.43 2.91 16.42
CA ASN A 295 -23.69 3.60 16.73
C ASN A 295 -23.93 4.74 15.75
N TYR A 296 -22.92 5.57 15.46
CA TYR A 296 -23.03 6.68 14.51
C TYR A 296 -23.41 6.23 13.09
N ILE A 297 -23.02 5.02 12.66
CA ILE A 297 -23.42 4.44 11.37
C ILE A 297 -24.90 4.06 11.35
N ASN A 298 -25.43 3.60 12.49
CA ASN A 298 -26.80 3.09 12.62
C ASN A 298 -27.81 4.15 13.06
N ASP A 299 -27.34 5.35 13.44
CA ASP A 299 -28.15 6.56 13.69
C ASP A 299 -28.44 7.33 12.39
#